data_AF-A0AAD4G4R2-F1
#
_entry.id   AF-A0AAD4G4R2-F1
#
_cell.length_a   1.000
_cell.length_b   1.000
_cell.length_c   1.000
_cell.angle_alpha   90.00
_cell.angle_beta   90.00
_cell.angle_gamma   90.00
#
_symmetry.space_group_name_H-M   'P 1'
#
loop_
_entity.id
_entity.type
_entity.pdbx_description
1 polymer ?
#
loop_
_entity_poly.entity_id
_entity_poly.type
_entity_poly.pdbx_seq_one_letter_code
_entity_poly.pdbx_strand_id
1 'polypeptide(L)'
;MSPGDVQVTSKNQTSSQTILSQYALCLKAAGWFVQAYSDTQLADFGTMAFEDAAATMNGDFPWHPKGATIYDMQQNGQYLTSVSVDENSVTFKYTGP
;
A
#
# COMPACT_ATOMS: atom_id res chain seq x y z
N MET A 1 3.14 -20.18 3.22
CA MET A 1 3.29 -18.94 2.42
C MET A 1 1.89 -18.50 2.04
N SER A 2 1.54 -17.22 2.24
CA SER A 2 0.21 -16.73 1.87
C SER A 2 0.17 -16.50 0.36
N PRO A 3 -0.89 -16.92 -0.36
CA PRO A 3 -1.11 -16.48 -1.73
C PRO A 3 -1.22 -14.95 -1.78
N GLY A 4 -0.72 -14.36 -2.86
CA GLY A 4 -1.02 -12.98 -3.21
C GLY A 4 -2.29 -12.98 -4.06
N ASP A 5 -3.34 -12.35 -3.54
CA ASP A 5 -4.65 -12.31 -4.18
C ASP A 5 -4.99 -10.87 -4.60
N VAL A 6 -5.55 -10.72 -5.79
CA VAL A 6 -6.12 -9.46 -6.28
C VAL A 6 -7.56 -9.72 -6.70
N GLN A 7 -8.50 -9.01 -6.07
CA GLN A 7 -9.92 -9.10 -6.37
C GLN A 7 -10.46 -7.78 -6.92
N VAL A 8 -11.12 -7.84 -8.07
CA VAL A 8 -11.93 -6.74 -8.62
C VAL A 8 -13.38 -6.98 -8.18
N THR A 9 -13.74 -6.43 -7.03
CA THR A 9 -15.05 -6.66 -6.37
C THR A 9 -16.23 -6.25 -7.24
N SER A 10 -16.14 -5.13 -7.96
CA SER A 10 -17.19 -4.64 -8.88
C SER A 10 -17.49 -5.56 -10.05
N LYS A 11 -16.56 -6.45 -10.41
CA LYS A 11 -16.72 -7.45 -11.48
C LYS A 11 -16.80 -8.87 -10.94
N ASN A 12 -16.71 -9.05 -9.62
CA ASN A 12 -16.58 -10.33 -8.94
C ASN A 12 -15.52 -11.24 -9.58
N GLN A 13 -14.34 -10.68 -9.87
CA GLN A 13 -13.21 -11.39 -10.47
C GLN A 13 -12.05 -11.47 -9.47
N THR A 14 -11.44 -12.63 -9.34
CA THR A 14 -10.28 -12.86 -8.48
C THR A 14 -9.15 -13.50 -9.28
N SER A 15 -7.93 -13.02 -9.07
CA SER A 15 -6.70 -13.64 -9.54
C SER A 15 -5.81 -13.93 -8.34
N SER A 16 -5.24 -15.13 -8.31
CA SER A 16 -4.43 -15.63 -7.20
C SER A 16 -3.13 -16.20 -7.73
N GLN A 17 -2.02 -15.88 -7.05
CA GLN A 17 -0.72 -16.46 -7.35
C GLN A 17 -0.09 -17.02 -6.09
N THR A 18 0.31 -18.29 -6.14
CA THR A 18 1.20 -18.89 -5.15
C THR A 18 2.63 -18.58 -5.54
N ILE A 19 3.37 -17.91 -4.66
CA ILE A 19 4.78 -17.59 -4.87
C ILE A 19 5.62 -18.63 -4.14
N LEU A 20 6.49 -19.32 -4.89
CA LEU A 20 7.53 -20.19 -4.36
C LEU A 20 8.88 -19.49 -4.56
N SER A 21 9.61 -19.29 -3.48
CA SER A 21 10.91 -18.62 -3.47
C SER A 21 11.91 -19.42 -2.65
N GLN A 22 13.13 -19.53 -3.15
CA GLN A 22 14.27 -20.06 -2.39
C GLN A 22 14.82 -19.06 -1.36
N TYR A 23 14.37 -17.80 -1.42
CA TYR A 23 14.73 -16.74 -0.50
C TYR A 23 13.56 -16.39 0.41
N ALA A 24 13.79 -16.45 1.73
CA ALA A 24 12.81 -16.09 2.74
C ALA A 24 12.71 -14.57 2.91
N LEU A 25 11.48 -14.05 3.02
CA LEU A 25 11.24 -12.68 3.45
C LEU A 25 11.50 -12.54 4.95
N CYS A 26 11.97 -11.37 5.37
CA CYS A 26 12.20 -11.08 6.79
C CYS A 26 10.91 -10.84 7.58
N LEU A 27 9.81 -10.46 6.92
CA LEU A 27 8.49 -10.19 7.51
C LEU A 27 8.50 -9.17 8.67
N LYS A 28 9.38 -8.17 8.60
CA LYS A 28 9.56 -7.15 9.65
C LYS A 28 8.75 -5.86 9.43
N ALA A 29 8.14 -5.70 8.26
CA ALA A 29 7.39 -4.53 7.89
C ALA A 29 6.18 -4.94 7.06
N ALA A 30 5.09 -4.21 7.27
CA ALA A 30 3.93 -4.18 6.40
C ALA A 30 3.70 -2.71 6.02
N GLY A 31 3.16 -2.47 4.83
CA GLY A 31 2.94 -1.11 4.38
C GLY A 31 1.99 -1.04 3.19
N TRP A 32 1.36 0.12 3.08
CA TRP A 32 0.56 0.54 1.94
C TRP A 32 1.34 1.63 1.24
N PHE A 33 1.47 1.54 -0.07
CA PHE A 33 2.33 2.45 -0.82
C PHE A 33 1.73 2.76 -2.18
N VAL A 34 1.91 4.01 -2.59
CA VAL A 34 1.81 4.47 -3.97
C VAL A 34 3.25 4.70 -4.45
N GLN A 35 3.60 4.11 -5.59
CA GLN A 35 4.93 4.24 -6.17
C GLN A 35 4.85 4.65 -7.65
N ALA A 36 5.79 5.47 -8.09
CA ALA A 36 6.12 5.59 -9.50
C ALA A 36 6.98 4.39 -9.90
N TYR A 37 6.73 3.80 -11.08
CA TYR A 37 7.57 2.73 -11.59
C TYR A 37 8.71 3.34 -12.42
N SER A 38 9.97 3.15 -12.00
CA SER A 38 11.17 3.76 -12.62
C SER A 38 11.22 5.30 -12.47
N ASP A 39 12.12 5.97 -13.20
CA ASP A 39 12.28 7.44 -13.28
C ASP A 39 11.12 8.13 -14.05
N THR A 40 9.90 7.60 -13.92
CA THR A 40 8.71 8.16 -14.56
C THR A 40 8.05 9.20 -13.66
N GLN A 41 7.40 10.18 -14.29
CA GLN A 41 6.57 11.13 -13.57
C GLN A 41 5.40 10.39 -12.91
N LEU A 42 5.15 10.67 -11.63
CA LEU A 42 3.97 10.18 -10.93
C LEU A 42 2.72 10.75 -11.61
N ALA A 43 1.85 9.86 -12.10
CA ALA A 43 0.58 10.27 -12.67
C ALA A 43 -0.33 10.89 -11.59
N ASP A 44 -1.15 11.86 -11.98
CA ASP A 44 -2.22 12.37 -11.12
C ASP A 44 -3.28 11.28 -10.93
N PHE A 45 -3.29 10.69 -9.73
CA PHE A 45 -4.29 9.71 -9.30
C PHE A 45 -5.41 10.33 -8.46
N GLY A 46 -5.45 11.65 -8.34
CA GLY A 46 -6.40 12.38 -7.52
C GLY A 46 -6.27 12.02 -6.04
N THR A 47 -7.30 11.37 -5.50
CA THR A 47 -7.30 10.86 -4.12
C THR A 47 -7.74 9.41 -4.14
N MET A 48 -6.98 8.55 -3.47
CA MET A 48 -7.28 7.14 -3.32
C MET A 48 -7.12 6.73 -1.86
N ALA A 49 -7.87 5.72 -1.44
CA ALA A 49 -7.76 5.17 -0.10
C ALA A 49 -7.64 3.64 -0.17
N PHE A 50 -6.78 3.08 0.67
CA PHE A 50 -6.85 1.69 1.07
C PHE A 50 -7.78 1.62 2.27
N GLU A 51 -9.02 1.18 2.04
CA GLU A 51 -9.99 0.91 3.09
C GLU A 51 -9.77 -0.49 3.68
N ASP A 52 -10.27 -0.73 4.89
CA ASP A 52 -10.10 -1.98 5.64
C ASP A 52 -8.64 -2.46 5.72
N ALA A 53 -7.72 -1.51 5.83
CA ALA A 53 -6.29 -1.72 5.92
C ALA A 53 -5.93 -2.48 7.21
N ALA A 54 -5.35 -3.66 7.03
CA ALA A 54 -4.89 -4.53 8.11
C ALA A 54 -3.60 -5.27 7.74
N ALA A 55 -2.78 -5.55 8.75
CA ALA A 55 -1.60 -6.40 8.64
C ALA A 55 -1.59 -7.43 9.77
N THR A 56 -1.24 -8.68 9.48
CA THR A 56 -1.21 -9.75 10.48
C THR A 56 0.23 -10.16 10.76
N MET A 57 0.64 -10.15 12.03
CA MET A 57 1.94 -10.65 12.46
C MET A 57 1.73 -11.89 13.33
N ASN A 58 2.32 -13.03 12.94
CA ASN A 58 2.35 -14.28 13.71
C ASN A 58 1.00 -14.84 14.21
N GLY A 59 -0.12 -14.50 13.56
CA GLY A 59 -1.46 -14.97 13.95
C GLY A 59 -2.13 -14.18 15.06
N ASP A 60 -1.48 -13.12 15.56
CA ASP A 60 -2.11 -12.15 16.45
C ASP A 60 -3.05 -11.21 15.68
N PHE A 61 -3.93 -10.53 16.43
CA PHE A 61 -4.93 -9.58 15.94
C PHE A 61 -4.41 -8.68 14.80
N PRO A 62 -5.27 -8.30 13.84
CA PRO A 62 -4.88 -7.40 12.78
C PRO A 62 -4.34 -6.09 13.37
N TRP A 63 -3.11 -5.78 12.98
CA TRP A 63 -2.52 -4.47 13.19
C TRP A 63 -3.10 -3.51 12.17
N HIS A 64 -3.56 -2.39 12.68
CA HIS A 64 -4.19 -1.33 11.92
C HIS A 64 -3.15 -0.24 11.55
N PRO A 65 -3.40 0.57 10.50
CA PRO A 65 -2.46 1.58 10.03
C PRO A 65 -2.25 2.75 11.01
N LYS A 66 -3.11 2.89 12.02
CA LYS A 66 -2.98 3.93 13.05
C LYS A 66 -1.65 3.80 13.79
N GLY A 67 -0.87 4.87 13.77
CA GLY A 67 0.48 4.89 14.36
C GLY A 67 1.58 4.38 13.43
N ALA A 68 1.26 4.04 12.18
CA ALA A 68 2.27 3.75 11.17
C ALA A 68 3.12 5.00 10.86
N THR A 69 4.37 4.79 10.47
CA THR A 69 5.21 5.84 9.91
C THR A 69 4.67 6.28 8.56
N ILE A 70 4.48 7.58 8.38
CA ILE A 70 3.96 8.18 7.16
C ILE A 70 5.13 8.67 6.29
N TYR A 71 5.09 8.36 5.00
CA TYR A 71 6.04 8.85 4.01
C TYR A 71 5.29 9.49 2.85
N ASP A 72 5.60 10.76 2.58
CA ASP A 72 5.18 11.45 1.37
C ASP A 72 6.25 11.33 0.28
N MET A 73 5.82 11.18 -0.97
CA MET A 73 6.73 11.18 -2.10
C MET A 73 7.22 12.60 -2.39
N GLN A 74 8.53 12.77 -2.48
CA GLN A 74 9.17 14.00 -2.92
C GLN A 74 10.07 13.73 -4.12
N GLN A 75 9.92 14.52 -5.18
CA GLN A 75 10.83 14.51 -6.34
C GLN A 75 11.22 15.95 -6.67
N ASN A 76 12.50 16.20 -6.96
CA ASN A 76 13.02 17.53 -7.30
C ASN A 76 12.64 18.63 -6.26
N GLY A 77 12.58 18.26 -4.98
CA GLY A 77 12.20 19.17 -3.90
C GLY A 77 10.69 19.44 -3.76
N GLN A 78 9.85 18.85 -4.61
CA GLN A 78 8.39 19.01 -4.55
C GLN A 78 7.71 17.77 -4.00
N TYR A 79 6.78 17.96 -3.06
CA TYR A 79 5.91 16.90 -2.57
C TYR A 79 4.86 16.57 -3.64
N LEU A 80 4.84 15.32 -4.06
CA LEU A 80 3.90 14.81 -5.06
C LEU A 80 2.71 14.09 -4.41
N THR A 81 2.82 13.74 -3.13
CA THR A 81 1.72 13.14 -2.37
C THR A 81 1.55 13.79 -0.99
N SER A 82 0.34 13.70 -0.47
CA SER A 82 0.03 13.86 0.95
C SER A 82 -0.67 12.59 1.44
N VAL A 83 -0.14 11.96 2.49
CA VAL A 83 -0.64 10.70 3.05
C VAL A 83 -1.21 10.92 4.45
N SER A 84 -2.38 10.35 4.72
CA SER A 84 -3.00 10.34 6.05
C SER A 84 -3.51 8.97 6.43
N VAL A 85 -3.44 8.64 7.72
CA VAL A 85 -3.92 7.38 8.28
C VAL A 85 -5.00 7.64 9.33
N ASP A 86 -6.00 6.77 9.36
CA ASP A 86 -6.95 6.68 10.47
C ASP A 86 -6.90 5.29 11.12
N GLU A 87 -7.99 4.85 11.77
CA GLU A 87 -8.06 3.55 12.43
C GLU A 87 -7.94 2.38 11.45
N ASN A 88 -8.47 2.48 10.23
CA ASN A 88 -8.53 1.33 9.30
C ASN A 88 -8.34 1.74 7.83
N SER A 89 -7.92 2.97 7.56
CA SER A 89 -7.71 3.48 6.21
C SER A 89 -6.36 4.18 6.07
N VAL A 90 -5.79 4.05 4.88
CA VAL A 90 -4.64 4.84 4.43
C VAL A 90 -5.06 5.62 3.20
N THR A 91 -5.15 6.95 3.32
CA THR A 91 -5.52 7.84 2.22
C THR A 91 -4.28 8.48 1.61
N PHE A 92 -4.18 8.39 0.30
CA PHE A 92 -3.15 9.04 -0.52
C PHE A 92 -3.82 10.11 -1.38
N LYS A 93 -3.23 11.30 -1.41
CA LYS A 93 -3.64 12.38 -2.31
C LYS A 93 -2.47 12.82 -3.17
N TYR A 94 -2.65 12.89 -4.49
CA TYR A 94 -1.71 13.56 -5.38
C TYR A 94 -1.74 15.07 -5.13
N THR A 95 -0.55 15.67 -4.99
CA THR A 95 -0.36 17.11 -4.73
C THR A 95 0.64 17.74 -5.68
N GLY A 96 1.10 17.00 -6.70
CA GLY A 96 2.00 17.54 -7.70
C GLY A 96 1.37 18.68 -8.51
N PRO A 97 2.20 19.46 -9.24
CA PRO A 97 1.74 20.55 -10.09
C PRO A 97 0.88 20.08 -11.27
#